data_AF-A0A7S4D501-F1
#
_entry.id   AF-A0A7S4D501-F1
#
_cell.length_a   1.000
_cell.length_b   1.000
_cell.length_c   1.000
_cell.angle_alpha   90.00
_cell.angle_beta   90.00
_cell.angle_gamma   90.00
#
_symmetry.space_group_name_H-M   'P 1'
#
loop_
_entity.id
_entity.type
_entity.pdbx_description
1 polymer ?
#
loop_
_entity_poly.entity_id
_entity_poly.type
_entity_poly.pdbx_seq_one_letter_code
_entity_poly.pdbx_strand_id
1 'polypeptide(L)'
;GGRGEAFDSNCITPGTAWMAKVSRHLQYFVRRKIKEDPLWQRLTVIYSGMEVPGEGEHKIMAFVRRQRCQPGYDANQHHILHGLDADLIMLGLATHEARFTILREEVTFGRRNEE
;
A
#
# COMPACT_ATOMS: atom_id res chain seq x y z
N GLY A 1 32.28 21.88 -0.24
CA GLY A 1 30.89 22.38 -0.32
C GLY A 1 30.06 21.34 -1.02
N GLY A 2 29.07 20.76 -0.35
CA GLY A 2 28.25 19.69 -0.91
C GLY A 2 27.41 19.03 0.16
N ARG A 3 26.47 19.78 0.76
CA ARG A 3 25.30 19.14 1.35
C ARG A 3 24.55 18.54 0.18
N GLY A 4 24.46 17.21 0.10
CA GLY A 4 23.74 16.52 -0.96
C GLY A 4 22.33 17.11 -1.08
N GLU A 5 21.88 17.36 -2.31
CA GLU A 5 20.55 17.88 -2.55
C GLU A 5 19.51 16.97 -1.90
N ALA A 6 18.57 17.57 -1.17
CA ALA A 6 17.46 16.85 -0.58
C ALA A 6 16.61 16.20 -1.68
N PHE A 7 16.03 15.05 -1.38
CA PHE A 7 15.12 14.37 -2.30
C PHE A 7 13.86 15.22 -2.58
N ASP A 8 13.58 15.51 -3.86
CA ASP A 8 12.36 16.21 -4.27
C ASP A 8 11.15 15.27 -4.20
N SER A 9 10.36 15.38 -3.14
CA SER A 9 9.17 14.55 -2.91
C SER A 9 8.07 14.75 -3.96
N ASN A 10 8.05 15.87 -4.70
CA ASN A 10 7.04 16.09 -5.74
C ASN A 10 7.13 15.07 -6.86
N CYS A 11 8.29 14.41 -7.02
CA CYS A 11 8.44 13.33 -7.97
C CYS A 11 7.62 12.07 -7.60
N ILE A 12 7.08 11.98 -6.37
CA ILE A 12 6.12 10.95 -5.93
C ILE A 12 4.71 11.33 -6.41
N THR A 13 4.57 11.43 -7.73
CA THR A 13 3.29 11.72 -8.39
C THR A 13 3.17 10.86 -9.64
N PRO A 14 1.98 10.32 -9.98
CA PRO A 14 1.76 9.67 -11.26
C PRO A 14 2.20 10.55 -12.44
N GLY A 15 2.70 9.94 -13.50
CA GLY A 15 3.24 10.62 -14.68
C GLY A 15 4.73 10.99 -14.63
N THR A 16 5.38 10.93 -13.45
CA THR A 16 6.82 11.26 -13.37
C THR A 16 7.71 10.10 -13.81
N ALA A 17 8.88 10.41 -14.37
CA ALA A 17 9.89 9.41 -14.73
C ALA A 17 10.40 8.64 -13.50
N TRP A 18 10.45 9.30 -12.35
CA TRP A 18 10.83 8.67 -11.08
C TRP A 18 9.82 7.60 -10.67
N MET A 19 8.51 7.92 -10.68
CA MET A 19 7.47 6.96 -10.32
C MET A 19 7.42 5.77 -11.30
N ALA A 20 7.68 6.01 -12.59
CA ALA A 20 7.79 4.95 -13.59
C ALA A 20 8.98 4.02 -13.33
N LYS A 21 10.10 4.57 -12.85
CA LYS A 21 11.25 3.77 -12.41
C LYS A 21 10.90 2.93 -11.18
N VAL A 22 10.25 3.52 -10.17
CA VAL A 22 9.79 2.79 -8.97
C VAL A 22 8.84 1.65 -9.33
N SER A 23 7.85 1.90 -10.20
CA SER A 23 6.91 0.87 -10.67
C SER A 23 7.62 -0.33 -11.29
N ARG A 24 8.57 -0.09 -12.21
CA ARG A 24 9.38 -1.18 -12.80
C ARG A 24 10.18 -1.96 -11.77
N HIS A 25 10.79 -1.28 -10.81
CA HIS A 25 11.56 -1.94 -9.75
C HIS A 25 10.67 -2.76 -8.81
N LEU A 26 9.48 -2.28 -8.44
CA LEU A 26 8.54 -3.02 -7.60
C LEU A 26 8.04 -4.29 -8.31
N GLN A 27 7.69 -4.19 -9.60
CA GLN A 27 7.28 -5.36 -10.37
C GLN A 27 8.41 -6.40 -10.47
N TYR A 28 9.64 -5.96 -10.72
CA TYR A 28 10.81 -6.85 -10.70
C TYR A 28 11.02 -7.49 -9.32
N PHE A 29 10.94 -6.69 -8.25
CA PHE A 29 11.09 -7.17 -6.88
C PHE A 29 10.06 -8.24 -6.54
N VAL A 30 8.78 -8.02 -6.85
CA VAL A 30 7.70 -8.99 -6.62
C VAL A 30 7.96 -10.27 -7.40
N ARG A 31 8.29 -10.19 -8.69
CA ARG A 31 8.59 -11.38 -9.52
C ARG A 31 9.76 -12.19 -8.94
N ARG A 32 10.82 -11.49 -8.52
CA ARG A 32 11.98 -12.11 -7.89
C ARG A 32 11.61 -12.78 -6.56
N LYS A 33 10.81 -12.11 -5.72
CA LYS A 33 10.34 -12.66 -4.44
C LYS A 33 9.51 -13.92 -4.63
N ILE A 34 8.54 -13.92 -5.53
CA ILE A 34 7.74 -15.12 -5.83
C ILE A 34 8.63 -16.28 -6.32
N LYS A 35 9.66 -15.99 -7.13
CA LYS A 35 10.58 -17.01 -7.66
C LYS A 35 11.49 -17.60 -6.58
N GLU A 36 12.07 -16.76 -5.73
CA GLU A 36 13.21 -17.11 -4.89
C GLU A 36 12.85 -17.33 -3.41
N ASP A 37 11.77 -16.75 -2.93
CA ASP A 37 11.39 -16.75 -1.51
C ASP A 37 10.21 -17.73 -1.27
N PRO A 38 10.44 -18.86 -0.57
CA PRO A 38 9.38 -19.86 -0.33
C PRO A 38 8.15 -19.29 0.39
N LEU A 39 8.30 -18.22 1.17
CA LEU A 39 7.17 -17.57 1.86
C LEU A 39 6.23 -16.85 0.88
N TRP A 40 6.74 -16.44 -0.28
CA TRP A 40 5.97 -15.72 -1.31
C TRP A 40 5.32 -16.65 -2.34
N GLN A 41 5.78 -17.90 -2.45
CA GLN A 41 5.30 -18.85 -3.46
C GLN A 41 3.83 -19.25 -3.29
N ARG A 42 3.27 -19.10 -2.08
CA ARG A 42 1.87 -19.40 -1.77
C ARG A 42 0.98 -18.15 -1.71
N LEU A 43 1.54 -16.96 -1.99
CA LEU A 43 0.81 -15.70 -1.96
C LEU A 43 0.29 -15.35 -3.36
N THR A 44 -0.95 -14.89 -3.42
CA THR A 44 -1.45 -14.14 -4.58
C THR A 44 -1.07 -12.68 -4.40
N VAL A 45 -0.15 -12.18 -5.21
CA VAL A 45 0.31 -10.78 -5.15
C VAL A 45 -0.32 -9.98 -6.29
N ILE A 46 -1.01 -8.90 -5.95
CA ILE A 46 -1.64 -7.97 -6.90
C ILE A 46 -0.89 -6.65 -6.85
N TYR A 47 -0.46 -6.15 -8.01
CA TYR A 47 0.18 -4.84 -8.16
C TYR A 47 -0.74 -3.90 -8.94
N SER A 48 -1.01 -2.71 -8.40
CA SER A 48 -1.79 -1.65 -9.06
C SER A 48 -0.95 -0.38 -9.13
N GLY A 49 -0.21 -0.22 -10.23
CA GLY A 49 0.75 0.86 -10.39
C GLY A 49 0.15 2.22 -10.71
N MET A 50 1.05 3.15 -11.06
CA MET A 50 0.74 4.54 -11.42
C MET A 50 -0.11 4.67 -12.70
N GLU A 51 -0.10 3.63 -13.54
CA GLU A 51 -0.87 3.53 -14.78
C GLU A 51 -2.36 3.26 -14.53
N VAL A 52 -2.73 2.84 -13.32
CA VAL A 52 -4.12 2.57 -12.93
C VAL A 52 -4.68 3.77 -12.17
N PRO A 53 -5.68 4.48 -12.73
CA PRO A 53 -6.27 5.65 -12.08
C PRO A 53 -6.90 5.35 -10.72
N GLY A 54 -6.89 6.35 -9.85
CA GLY A 54 -7.48 6.30 -8.51
C GLY A 54 -6.43 6.25 -7.40
N GLU A 55 -6.79 6.84 -6.26
CA GLU A 55 -5.97 6.86 -5.04
C GLU A 55 -5.80 5.45 -4.47
N GLY A 56 -4.64 5.20 -3.86
CA GLY A 56 -4.25 3.85 -3.41
C GLY A 56 -5.27 3.22 -2.46
N GLU A 57 -5.67 3.96 -1.43
CA GLU A 57 -6.69 3.53 -0.46
C GLU A 57 -8.03 3.20 -1.13
N HIS A 58 -8.53 4.06 -2.01
CA HIS A 58 -9.79 3.84 -2.70
C HIS A 58 -9.74 2.65 -3.65
N LYS A 59 -8.58 2.38 -4.29
CA LYS A 59 -8.37 1.16 -5.09
C LYS A 59 -8.44 -0.10 -4.23
N ILE A 60 -7.84 -0.09 -3.05
CA ILE A 60 -7.92 -1.19 -2.08
C ILE A 60 -9.37 -1.41 -1.63
N MET A 61 -10.06 -0.35 -1.22
CA MET A 61 -11.45 -0.45 -0.77
C MET A 61 -12.38 -0.95 -1.88
N ALA A 62 -12.15 -0.53 -3.12
CA ALA A 62 -12.88 -1.05 -4.28
C ALA A 62 -12.60 -2.55 -4.51
N PHE A 63 -11.36 -3.00 -4.30
CA PHE A 63 -11.02 -4.42 -4.38
C PHE A 63 -11.75 -5.24 -3.30
N VAL A 64 -11.70 -4.81 -2.04
CA VAL A 64 -12.39 -5.48 -0.92
C VAL A 64 -13.89 -5.62 -1.20
N ARG A 65 -14.55 -4.52 -1.60
CA ARG A 65 -15.98 -4.54 -1.95
C ARG A 65 -16.31 -5.50 -3.09
N ARG A 66 -15.46 -5.57 -4.12
CA ARG A 66 -15.66 -6.50 -5.25
C ARG A 66 -15.48 -7.96 -4.83
N GLN A 67 -14.51 -8.26 -3.97
CA GLN A 67 -14.28 -9.61 -3.43
C GLN A 67 -15.47 -10.09 -2.60
N ARG A 68 -15.99 -9.22 -1.72
CA ARG A 68 -17.18 -9.50 -0.90
C ARG A 68 -18.41 -9.89 -1.73
N CYS A 69 -18.56 -9.33 -2.93
CA CYS A 69 -19.66 -9.64 -3.84
C CYS A 69 -19.44 -10.94 -4.65
N GLN A 70 -18.28 -11.59 -4.57
CA GLN A 70 -18.03 -12.82 -5.32
C GLN A 70 -18.66 -14.05 -4.65
N PRO A 71 -19.12 -15.03 -5.44
CA PRO A 71 -19.52 -16.33 -4.91
C PRO A 71 -18.36 -17.00 -4.16
N GLY A 72 -18.63 -17.57 -3.00
CA GLY A 72 -17.62 -18.27 -2.19
C GLY A 72 -16.70 -17.38 -1.36
N TYR A 73 -17.00 -16.08 -1.24
CA TYR A 73 -16.29 -15.18 -0.34
C TYR A 73 -16.38 -15.65 1.13
N ASP A 74 -15.24 -15.70 1.82
CA ASP A 74 -15.19 -16.00 3.25
C ASP A 74 -15.45 -14.73 4.07
N ALA A 75 -16.64 -14.64 4.68
CA ALA A 75 -17.02 -13.53 5.55
C ALA A 75 -16.14 -13.40 6.81
N ASN A 76 -15.33 -14.41 7.14
CA ASN A 76 -14.40 -14.41 8.26
C ASN A 76 -12.95 -14.08 7.85
N GLN A 77 -12.71 -13.74 6.58
CA GLN A 77 -11.41 -13.32 6.09
C GLN A 77 -10.91 -12.12 6.92
N HIS A 78 -9.64 -12.17 7.32
CA HIS A 78 -8.98 -11.07 8.02
C HIS A 78 -8.32 -10.14 7.03
N HIS A 79 -8.71 -8.87 7.07
CA HIS A 79 -8.11 -7.81 6.27
C HIS A 79 -7.17 -6.99 7.15
N ILE A 80 -5.94 -6.77 6.67
CA ILE A 80 -4.97 -5.90 7.32
C ILE A 80 -4.58 -4.82 6.31
N LEU A 81 -4.84 -3.56 6.65
CA LEU A 81 -4.49 -2.40 5.84
C LEU A 81 -3.34 -1.64 6.51
N HIS A 82 -2.24 -1.44 5.78
CA HIS A 82 -1.12 -0.64 6.26
C HIS A 82 -1.20 0.79 5.71
N GLY A 83 -1.08 1.76 6.60
CA GLY A 83 -1.04 3.19 6.24
C GLY A 83 -1.17 4.11 7.45
N LEU A 84 -0.77 5.37 7.26
CA LEU A 84 -0.72 6.39 8.33
C LEU A 84 -1.94 7.31 8.34
N ASP A 85 -2.70 7.33 7.24
CA ASP A 85 -3.80 8.27 7.04
C ASP A 85 -5.00 7.95 7.96
N ALA A 86 -5.68 8.99 8.41
CA ALA A 86 -6.76 8.86 9.40
C ALA A 86 -8.09 8.42 8.78
N ASP A 87 -8.31 8.71 7.50
CA ASP A 87 -9.43 8.25 6.68
C ASP A 87 -9.49 6.72 6.55
N LEU A 88 -8.36 6.01 6.64
CA LEU A 88 -8.30 4.55 6.63
C LEU A 88 -9.22 3.92 7.68
N ILE A 89 -9.42 4.57 8.83
CA ILE A 89 -10.36 4.12 9.87
C ILE A 89 -11.80 4.12 9.32
N MET A 90 -12.22 5.24 8.74
CA MET A 90 -13.57 5.40 8.20
C MET A 90 -13.78 4.51 6.97
N LEU A 91 -12.77 4.40 6.11
CA LEU A 91 -12.80 3.52 4.96
C LEU A 91 -12.88 2.05 5.37
N GLY A 92 -12.10 1.63 6.37
CA GLY A 92 -12.15 0.30 6.96
C GLY A 92 -13.54 -0.04 7.49
N LEU A 93 -14.17 0.87 8.26
CA LEU A 93 -15.54 0.71 8.74
C LEU A 93 -16.55 0.60 7.60
N ALA A 94 -16.41 1.42 6.56
CA ALA A 94 -17.30 1.43 5.40
C ALA A 94 -17.22 0.15 4.54
N THR A 95 -16.22 -0.72 4.76
CA THR A 95 -16.18 -2.03 4.10
C THR A 95 -17.22 -3.01 4.64
N HIS A 96 -17.70 -2.81 5.88
CA HIS A 96 -18.53 -3.76 6.62
C HIS A 96 -17.92 -5.17 6.75
N GLU A 97 -16.60 -5.28 6.71
CA GLU A 97 -15.88 -6.53 6.99
C GLU A 97 -15.79 -6.79 8.49
N ALA A 98 -16.09 -8.02 8.89
CA ALA A 98 -16.16 -8.39 10.31
C ALA A 98 -14.80 -8.32 11.01
N ARG A 99 -13.70 -8.50 10.25
CA ARG A 99 -12.33 -8.60 10.74
C ARG A 99 -11.42 -7.71 9.91
N PHE A 100 -11.34 -6.43 10.29
CA PHE A 100 -10.54 -5.42 9.61
C PHE A 100 -9.58 -4.75 10.60
N THR A 101 -8.28 -4.81 10.33
CA THR A 101 -7.23 -4.23 11.17
C THR A 101 -6.45 -3.18 10.38
N ILE A 102 -6.15 -2.05 11.01
CA ILE A 102 -5.24 -1.05 10.46
C ILE A 102 -3.91 -1.17 11.18
N LEU A 103 -2.84 -1.38 10.41
CA LEU A 103 -1.47 -1.40 10.89
C LEU A 103 -0.82 -0.06 10.54
N ARG A 104 -0.27 0.61 11.53
CA ARG A 104 0.43 1.89 11.34
C ARG A 104 1.61 2.00 12.30
N GLU A 105 2.64 2.74 11.90
CA GLU A 105 3.78 3.00 12.77
C GLU A 105 3.37 3.87 13.97
N GLU A 106 4.06 3.69 15.10
CA GLU A 106 3.90 4.55 16.26
C GLU A 106 4.44 5.96 15.94
N VAL A 107 3.61 6.98 16.15
CA VAL A 107 4.02 8.38 16.03
C VAL A 107 4.37 8.88 17.42
N THR A 108 5.67 9.00 17.70
CA THR A 108 6.17 9.58 18.95
C THR A 108 6.20 11.10 18.85
N PHE A 109 5.38 11.77 19.66
CA PHE A 109 5.36 13.23 19.72
C PHE A 109 6.33 13.70 20.83
N GLY A 110 7.53 14.16 20.45
CA GLY A 110 8.56 14.67 21.36
C GLY A 110 9.55 15.57 20.63
N ARG A 111 10.06 16.61 21.32
CA ARG A 111 10.96 17.65 20.77
C ARG A 111 12.07 17.03 19.93
N ARG A 112 12.18 17.45 18.67
CA ARG A 112 13.41 17.35 17.89
C ARG A 112 14.45 18.11 18.71
N ASN A 113 15.33 17.41 19.42
CA ASN A 113 16.48 18.06 20.02
C ASN A 113 17.31 18.58 18.86
N GLU A 114 17.39 19.90 18.78
CA GLU A 114 18.39 20.61 17.98
C GLU A 114 19.75 20.27 18.59
N GLU A 115 20.52 19.43 17.91
CA GLU A 115 21.98 19.38 18.01
C GLU A 115 22.58 19.79 16.67
#